data_AF-A0A212RSW7-F1
#
_entry.id   AF-A0A212RSW7-F1
#
_cell.length_a   1.000
_cell.length_b   1.000
_cell.length_c   1.000
_cell.angle_alpha   90.00
_cell.angle_beta   90.00
_cell.angle_gamma   90.00
#
_symmetry.space_group_name_H-M   'P 1'
#
loop_
_entity.id
_entity.type
_entity.pdbx_description
1 polymer ?
#
loop_
_entity_poly.entity_id
_entity_poly.type
_entity_poly.pdbx_seq_one_letter_code
_entity_poly.pdbx_strand_id
1 'polypeptide(L)'
;MGEIVLIFDGWCGFCTRAARWIRRWDRRGRVRLVPCQRPGAPERYGLTRAQCEEAAWAITPDGQRHRGAAAVLAALDGALGWPGLLRLYAFPPIRWLVDGLYEQIAWHRGRLPGVRPYCEEHPEECGA
;
A
#
# COMPACT_ATOMS: atom_id res chain seq x y z
N MET A 1 20.02 -3.94 -3.07
CA MET A 1 18.88 -4.04 -2.14
C MET A 1 17.83 -3.05 -2.61
N GLY A 2 16.81 -3.50 -3.33
CA GLY A 2 15.81 -2.58 -3.88
C GLY A 2 14.79 -2.14 -2.83
N GLU A 3 14.13 -1.04 -3.12
CA GLU A 3 13.04 -0.48 -2.33
C GLU A 3 11.71 -1.13 -2.78
N ILE A 4 10.85 -1.52 -1.83
CA ILE A 4 9.46 -1.92 -2.11
C ILE A 4 8.65 -0.66 -2.37
N VAL A 5 7.93 -0.59 -3.48
CA VAL A 5 7.04 0.54 -3.76
C VAL A 5 5.63 0.21 -3.30
N LEU A 6 5.17 0.88 -2.24
CA LEU A 6 3.79 0.83 -1.76
C LEU A 6 2.98 1.95 -2.42
N ILE A 7 2.07 1.56 -3.31
CA ILE A 7 1.10 2.41 -3.97
C ILE A 7 -0.19 2.37 -3.17
N PHE A 8 -0.70 3.55 -2.82
CA PHE A 8 -1.90 3.70 -1.99
C PHE A 8 -2.79 4.83 -2.50
N ASP A 9 -4.05 4.85 -2.08
CA ASP A 9 -4.98 5.93 -2.40
C ASP A 9 -4.66 7.19 -1.58
N GLY A 10 -4.17 8.23 -2.26
CA GLY A 10 -3.77 9.50 -1.69
C GLY A 10 -4.93 10.42 -1.29
N TRP A 11 -6.16 10.15 -1.75
CA TRP A 11 -7.37 10.84 -1.28
C TRP A 11 -8.01 10.18 -0.06
N CYS A 12 -7.56 8.98 0.29
CA CYS A 12 -8.05 8.24 1.45
C CYS A 12 -7.22 8.59 2.70
N GLY A 13 -7.83 9.27 3.67
CA GLY A 13 -7.17 9.65 4.93
C GLY A 13 -6.74 8.46 5.79
N PHE A 14 -7.53 7.38 5.82
CA PHE A 14 -7.15 6.13 6.50
C PHE A 14 -5.94 5.46 5.82
N CYS A 15 -5.97 5.39 4.49
CA CYS A 15 -4.92 4.78 3.68
C CYS A 15 -3.60 5.55 3.83
N THR A 16 -3.68 6.89 3.82
CA THR A 16 -2.55 7.78 4.11
C THR A 16 -1.98 7.52 5.50
N ARG A 17 -2.83 7.39 6.53
CA ARG A 17 -2.40 7.07 7.89
C ARG A 17 -1.65 5.73 7.95
N ALA A 18 -2.20 4.69 7.31
CA ALA A 18 -1.62 3.36 7.28
C ALA A 18 -0.26 3.34 6.55
N ALA A 19 -0.17 4.00 5.39
CA ALA A 19 1.07 4.13 4.62
C ALA A 19 2.17 4.84 5.43
N ARG A 20 1.83 5.96 6.09
CA ARG A 20 2.76 6.68 6.98
C ARG A 20 3.21 5.82 8.16
N TRP A 21 2.31 5.00 8.71
CA TRP A 21 2.66 4.09 9.80
C TRP A 21 3.68 3.04 9.35
N ILE A 22 3.51 2.44 8.16
CA ILE A 22 4.50 1.52 7.59
C ILE A 22 5.85 2.21 7.39
N ARG A 23 5.85 3.42 6.80
CA ARG A 23 7.08 4.21 6.62
C ARG A 23 7.76 4.55 7.96
N ARG A 24 7.00 4.79 9.03
CA ARG A 24 7.56 5.04 10.37
C ARG A 24 8.33 3.81 10.91
N TRP A 25 7.89 2.61 10.56
CA TRP A 25 8.52 1.36 10.99
C TRP A 25 9.73 1.00 10.11
N ASP A 26 9.77 1.52 8.89
CA ASP A 26 10.87 1.35 7.95
C ASP A 26 12.11 2.17 8.36
N ARG A 27 12.86 1.68 9.33
CA ARG A 27 14.11 2.31 9.80
C ARG A 27 15.25 2.29 8.77
N ARG A 28 15.11 1.51 7.69
CA ARG A 28 16.18 1.29 6.70
C ARG A 28 15.86 1.91 5.33
N GLY A 29 14.75 2.63 5.18
CA GLY A 29 14.36 3.26 3.92
C GLY A 29 14.11 2.25 2.79
N ARG A 30 13.53 1.09 3.12
CA ARG A 30 13.23 0.00 2.18
C ARG A 30 11.83 0.07 1.58
N VAL A 31 10.97 1.00 1.99
CA VAL A 31 9.58 1.10 1.50
C VAL A 31 9.27 2.50 0.98
N ARG A 32 9.12 2.65 -0.33
CA ARG A 32 8.67 3.88 -0.98
C ARG A 32 7.16 4.02 -0.87
N LEU A 33 6.69 5.17 -0.43
CA LEU A 33 5.28 5.51 -0.55
C LEU A 33 5.04 6.27 -1.86
N VAL A 34 4.05 5.86 -2.63
CA VAL A 34 3.65 6.53 -3.87
C VAL A 34 2.13 6.67 -3.90
N PRO A 35 1.57 7.88 -3.97
CA PRO A 35 0.12 8.03 -4.12
C PRO A 35 -0.29 7.60 -5.55
N CYS A 36 -1.41 6.88 -5.65
CA CYS A 36 -2.00 6.43 -6.91
C CYS A 36 -2.29 7.60 -7.87
N GLN A 37 -2.60 8.78 -7.32
CA GLN A 37 -2.90 9.98 -8.09
C GLN A 37 -1.67 10.69 -8.66
N ARG A 38 -0.46 10.26 -8.33
CA ARG A 38 0.74 10.82 -8.95
C ARG A 38 0.72 10.54 -10.46
N PRO A 39 0.87 11.57 -11.33
CA PRO A 39 0.79 11.38 -12.77
C PRO A 39 1.81 10.34 -13.27
N GLY A 40 1.33 9.36 -14.03
CA GLY A 40 2.15 8.28 -14.61
C GLY A 40 2.69 7.26 -13.60
N ALA A 41 2.35 7.37 -12.31
CA ALA A 41 2.86 6.44 -11.31
C ALA A 41 2.27 5.03 -11.45
N PRO A 42 0.94 4.82 -11.58
CA PRO A 42 0.38 3.49 -11.78
C PRO A 42 0.95 2.80 -13.02
N GLU A 43 1.03 3.54 -14.14
CA GLU A 43 1.46 3.03 -15.44
C GLU A 43 2.94 2.60 -15.40
N ARG A 44 3.78 3.35 -14.65
CA ARG A 44 5.19 2.99 -14.43
C ARG A 44 5.37 1.63 -13.77
N TYR A 45 4.38 1.18 -13.00
CA TYR A 45 4.38 -0.13 -12.33
C TYR A 45 3.45 -1.14 -13.00
N GLY A 46 3.01 -0.85 -14.23
CA GLY A 46 2.14 -1.73 -15.01
C GLY A 46 0.73 -1.87 -14.43
N LEU A 47 0.26 -0.86 -13.70
CA LEU A 47 -1.09 -0.77 -13.15
C LEU A 47 -1.89 0.29 -13.91
N THR A 48 -3.20 0.13 -13.95
CA THR A 48 -4.11 1.20 -14.35
C THR A 48 -4.49 2.06 -13.15
N ARG A 49 -4.91 3.31 -13.39
CA ARG A 49 -5.45 4.18 -12.34
C ARG A 49 -6.60 3.52 -11.57
N ALA A 50 -7.53 2.87 -12.28
CA ALA A 50 -8.63 2.15 -11.66
C ALA A 50 -8.15 1.02 -10.72
N GLN A 51 -7.11 0.28 -11.10
CA GLN A 51 -6.55 -0.78 -10.25
C GLN A 51 -5.93 -0.24 -8.96
N CYS A 52 -5.25 0.91 -9.00
CA CYS A 52 -4.66 1.50 -7.81
C CYS A 52 -5.67 2.24 -6.92
N GLU A 53 -6.80 2.70 -7.49
CA GLU A 53 -7.91 3.26 -6.72
C GLU A 53 -8.75 2.17 -6.05
N GLU A 54 -8.82 0.97 -6.63
CA GLU A 54 -9.57 -0.16 -6.07
C GLU A 54 -8.87 -0.75 -4.84
N ALA A 55 -7.55 -0.93 -4.88
CA ALA A 55 -6.79 -1.56 -3.81
C ALA A 55 -5.37 -0.98 -3.70
N ALA A 56 -4.75 -1.17 -2.53
CA ALA A 56 -3.33 -0.90 -2.35
C ALA A 56 -2.47 -1.91 -3.13
N TRP A 57 -1.32 -1.47 -3.62
CA TRP A 57 -0.38 -2.33 -4.34
C TRP A 57 1.02 -2.20 -3.78
N ALA A 58 1.76 -3.29 -3.74
CA ALA A 58 3.18 -3.29 -3.42
C ALA A 58 3.96 -3.92 -4.56
N ILE A 59 5.02 -3.24 -4.99
CA ILE A 59 5.93 -3.70 -6.03
C ILE A 59 7.25 -4.02 -5.36
N THR A 60 7.66 -5.27 -5.36
CA THR A 60 8.92 -5.70 -4.76
C THR A 60 10.10 -5.40 -5.68
N PRO A 61 11.36 -5.43 -5.18
CA PRO A 61 12.55 -5.20 -5.98
C PRO A 61 12.74 -6.14 -7.18
N ASP A 62 12.21 -7.35 -7.08
CA ASP A 62 12.19 -8.38 -8.12
C ASP A 62 11.01 -8.21 -9.11
N GLY A 63 10.21 -7.14 -8.95
CA GLY A 63 9.11 -6.80 -9.85
C GLY A 63 7.80 -7.53 -9.54
N GLN A 64 7.71 -8.29 -8.45
CA GLN A 64 6.46 -8.94 -8.05
C GLN A 64 5.46 -7.91 -7.58
N ARG A 65 4.20 -8.13 -7.95
CA ARG A 65 3.08 -7.24 -7.63
C ARG A 65 2.17 -7.93 -6.64
N HIS A 66 2.02 -7.31 -5.49
CA HIS A 66 1.07 -7.73 -4.46
C HIS A 66 -0.08 -6.74 -4.41
N ARG A 67 -1.30 -7.24 -4.24
CA ARG A 67 -2.54 -6.45 -4.15
C ARG A 67 -3.14 -6.57 -2.76
N GLY A 68 -3.80 -5.51 -2.31
CA GLY A 68 -4.64 -5.50 -1.13
C GLY A 68 -3.90 -5.84 0.15
N ALA A 69 -4.39 -6.84 0.89
CA ALA A 69 -3.74 -7.31 2.11
C ALA A 69 -2.28 -7.75 1.88
N ALA A 70 -2.03 -8.48 0.79
CA ALA A 70 -0.69 -8.91 0.43
C ALA A 70 0.24 -7.72 0.15
N ALA A 71 -0.29 -6.62 -0.39
CA ALA A 71 0.50 -5.39 -0.60
C ALA A 71 0.99 -4.81 0.73
N VAL A 72 0.09 -4.69 1.70
CA VAL A 72 0.39 -4.18 3.03
C VAL A 72 1.42 -5.07 3.73
N LEU A 73 1.26 -6.39 3.65
CA LEU A 73 2.18 -7.35 4.24
C LEU A 73 3.56 -7.34 3.58
N ALA A 74 3.62 -7.24 2.24
CA ALA A 74 4.87 -7.10 1.52
C ALA A 74 5.63 -5.84 1.95
N ALA A 75 4.93 -4.71 2.06
CA ALA A 75 5.53 -3.47 2.55
C ALA A 75 6.01 -3.59 4.00
N LEU A 76 5.25 -4.25 4.88
CA LEU A 76 5.67 -4.51 6.26
C LEU A 76 6.90 -5.44 6.34
N ASP A 77 6.96 -6.50 5.53
CA ASP A 77 8.12 -7.38 5.43
C ASP A 77 9.38 -6.58 5.04
N GLY A 78 9.26 -5.65 4.09
CA GLY A 78 10.33 -4.74 3.72
C GLY A 78 10.73 -3.75 4.82
N ALA A 79 9.76 -3.09 5.44
CA ALA A 79 9.97 -2.12 6.51
C ALA A 79 10.70 -2.76 7.71
N LEU A 80 10.20 -3.91 8.18
CA LEU A 80 10.77 -4.67 9.28
C LEU A 80 12.06 -5.40 8.87
N GLY A 81 12.23 -5.72 7.59
CA GLY A 81 13.31 -6.57 7.10
C GLY A 81 13.17 -8.02 7.48
N TRP A 82 11.95 -8.46 7.77
CA TRP A 82 11.65 -9.83 8.10
C TRP A 82 10.72 -10.39 7.03
N PRO A 83 11.15 -11.34 6.18
CA PRO A 83 10.31 -11.88 5.09
C PRO A 83 9.29 -12.92 5.60
N GLY A 84 8.74 -12.72 6.80
CA GLY A 84 7.93 -13.70 7.51
C GLY A 84 6.43 -13.57 7.24
N LEU A 85 5.94 -12.34 7.04
CA LEU A 85 4.50 -12.07 7.02
C LEU A 85 3.86 -12.60 5.74
N LEU A 86 4.51 -12.43 4.57
CA LEU A 86 4.01 -13.02 3.33
C LEU A 86 3.98 -14.55 3.37
N ARG A 87 4.94 -15.19 4.04
CA ARG A 87 4.96 -16.65 4.22
C ARG A 87 3.83 -17.12 5.14
N LEU A 88 3.60 -16.42 6.25
CA LEU A 88 2.48 -16.71 7.14
C LEU A 88 1.14 -16.53 6.43
N TYR A 89 1.04 -15.47 5.62
CA TYR A 89 -0.13 -15.18 4.78
C TYR A 89 -0.37 -16.21 3.68
N ALA A 90 0.66 -16.97 3.25
CA ALA A 90 0.47 -18.04 2.28
C ALA A 90 -0.35 -19.23 2.83
N PHE A 91 -0.52 -19.32 4.16
CA PHE A 91 -1.36 -20.35 4.77
C PHE A 91 -2.86 -20.06 4.51
N PRO A 92 -3.62 -20.97 3.85
CA PRO A 92 -4.97 -20.68 3.36
C PRO A 92 -5.95 -20.06 4.37
N PRO A 93 -6.09 -20.54 5.61
CA PRO A 93 -7.05 -19.94 6.54
C PRO A 93 -6.63 -18.54 7.00
N ILE A 94 -5.32 -18.26 7.10
CA ILE A 94 -4.82 -16.92 7.40
C ILE A 94 -5.09 -16.00 6.22
N ARG A 95 -4.80 -16.47 5.00
CA ARG A 95 -5.08 -15.73 3.78
C ARG A 95 -6.53 -15.25 3.72
N TRP A 96 -7.48 -16.17 3.87
CA TRP A 96 -8.91 -15.84 3.79
C TRP A 96 -9.34 -14.83 4.86
N LEU A 97 -8.85 -14.98 6.09
CA LEU A 97 -9.14 -14.05 7.17
C LEU A 97 -8.60 -12.64 6.86
N VAL A 98 -7.36 -12.55 6.42
CA VAL A 98 -6.68 -11.27 6.15
C VAL A 98 -7.25 -10.60 4.89
N ASP A 99 -7.54 -11.36 3.84
CA ASP A 99 -8.23 -10.87 2.64
C ASP A 99 -9.63 -10.34 2.99
N GLY A 100 -10.42 -11.10 3.75
CA GLY A 100 -11.75 -10.66 4.19
C GLY A 100 -11.70 -9.41 5.05
N LEU A 101 -10.76 -9.33 6.00
CA LEU A 101 -10.56 -8.12 6.79
C LEU A 101 -10.17 -6.92 5.91
N TYR A 102 -9.29 -7.13 4.93
CA TYR A 102 -8.87 -6.08 4.01
C TYR A 102 -10.04 -5.57 3.16
N GLU A 103 -10.88 -6.47 2.63
CA GLU A 103 -12.06 -6.08 1.86
C GLU A 103 -13.04 -5.24 2.68
N GLN A 104 -13.28 -5.61 3.95
CA GLN A 104 -14.10 -4.82 4.86
C GLN A 104 -13.50 -3.43 5.09
N ILE A 105 -12.19 -3.35 5.31
CA ILE A 105 -11.48 -2.07 5.49
C ILE A 105 -11.55 -1.22 4.21
N ALA A 106 -11.33 -1.83 3.04
CA ALA A 106 -11.36 -1.15 1.75
C ALA A 106 -12.77 -0.61 1.45
N TRP A 107 -13.81 -1.38 1.75
CA TRP A 107 -15.20 -0.96 1.62
C TRP A 107 -15.55 0.20 2.57
N HIS A 108 -15.06 0.15 3.81
CA HIS A 108 -15.32 1.17 4.83
C HIS A 108 -14.30 2.31 4.87
N ARG A 109 -13.33 2.37 3.94
CA ARG A 109 -12.17 3.27 4.01
C ARG A 109 -12.51 4.75 4.16
N GLY A 110 -13.64 5.20 3.60
CA GLY A 110 -14.13 6.57 3.73
C GLY A 110 -14.76 6.91 5.10
N ARG A 111 -15.11 5.90 5.90
CA ARG A 111 -15.70 6.06 7.24
C ARG A 111 -14.70 5.76 8.37
N LEU A 112 -13.58 5.12 8.06
CA LEU A 112 -12.56 4.82 9.05
C LEU A 112 -11.81 6.09 9.48
N PRO A 113 -11.42 6.21 10.76
CA PRO A 113 -10.67 7.36 11.22
C PRO A 113 -9.36 7.46 10.44
N GLY A 114 -9.14 8.62 9.82
CA GLY A 114 -7.98 8.89 8.98
C GLY A 114 -7.14 10.05 9.49
N VAL A 115 -6.09 10.39 8.74
CA VAL A 115 -5.44 11.71 8.80
C VAL A 115 -5.89 12.53 7.60
N ARG A 116 -5.42 13.77 7.47
CA ARG A 116 -5.62 14.52 6.23
C ARG A 116 -5.04 13.69 5.05
N PRO A 117 -5.80 13.51 3.96
CA PRO A 117 -5.32 12.77 2.79
C PRO A 117 -3.98 13.28 2.25
N TYR A 118 -3.14 12.39 1.74
CA TYR A 118 -1.83 12.75 1.19
C TYR A 118 -1.92 13.82 0.10
N CYS A 119 -2.87 13.67 -0.83
CA CYS A 119 -3.03 14.62 -1.94
C CYS A 119 -3.61 15.97 -1.50
N GLU A 120 -4.27 16.05 -0.35
CA GLU A 120 -4.66 17.34 0.25
C GLU A 120 -3.47 18.04 0.93
N GLU A 121 -2.50 17.28 1.45
CA GLU A 121 -1.28 17.83 2.05
C GLU A 121 -0.20 18.17 1.01
N HIS A 122 -0.13 17.40 -0.07
CA HIS A 122 0.87 17.49 -1.14
C HIS A 122 0.21 17.60 -2.52
N PRO A 123 -0.60 18.64 -2.77
CA PRO A 123 -1.32 18.79 -4.03
C PRO A 123 -0.40 18.84 -5.25
N GLU A 124 0.85 19.30 -5.10
CA GLU A 124 1.85 19.35 -6.16
C GLU A 124 2.36 17.97 -6.61
N GLU A 125 2.23 16.94 -5.77
CA GLU A 125 2.66 15.57 -6.09
C GLU A 125 1.55 14.71 -6.69
N CYS A 126 0.30 15.17 -6.60
CA CYS A 126 -0.87 14.50 -7.11
C CYS A 126 -1.43 15.22 -8.34
N GLY A 127 -1.77 14.47 -9.37
CA GLY A 127 -2.55 14.97 -10.49
C GLY A 127 -4.03 15.05 -10.09
N ALA A 128 -4.73 16.04 -10.66
CA ALA A 128 -6.19 16.10 -10.60
C ALA A 128 -6.84 14.80 -11.15
#